data_AF-A0A0G9LLT6-F1
#
_entry.id   AF-A0A0G9LLT6-F1
#
_cell.length_a   1.000
_cell.length_b   1.000
_cell.length_c   1.000
_cell.angle_alpha   90.00
_cell.angle_beta   90.00
_cell.angle_gamma   90.00
#
_symmetry.space_group_name_H-M   'P 1'
#
loop_
_entity.id
_entity.type
_entity.pdbx_description
1 polymer ?
#
loop_
_entity_poly.entity_id
_entity_poly.type
_entity_poly.pdbx_seq_one_letter_code
_entity_poly.pdbx_strand_id
1 'polypeptide(L)' 'MYNPVTDTVEVNAGPGSVQYIRCKEFNATVRLDDPNDIVYLYRLAEEQPLAYAKFALSDTGLQDYVDAMNWFNY' A
#
# COMPACT_ATOMS: atom_id res chain seq x y z
N MET A 1 6.63 9.05 2.85
CA MET A 1 7.39 8.15 3.75
C MET A 1 6.40 7.35 4.60
N TYR A 2 6.64 6.07 4.84
CA TYR A 2 5.78 5.27 5.73
C TYR A 2 6.09 5.57 7.21
N ASN A 3 5.05 5.74 8.02
CA ASN A 3 5.13 5.91 9.46
C ASN A 3 4.44 4.73 10.15
N PRO A 4 5.18 3.86 10.85
CA PRO A 4 4.62 2.67 11.48
C PRO A 4 3.81 2.97 12.75
N VAL A 5 3.99 4.13 13.39
CA VAL A 5 3.24 4.51 14.60
C VAL A 5 1.80 4.86 14.25
N THR A 6 1.61 5.58 13.15
CA THR A 6 0.30 5.99 12.66
C THR A 6 -0.27 5.05 11.60
N ASP A 7 0.52 4.10 11.12
CA ASP A 7 0.22 3.23 9.98
C ASP A 7 -0.21 4.04 8.74
N THR A 8 0.61 5.04 8.39
CA THR A 8 0.32 5.96 7.28
C THR A 8 1.47 6.10 6.31
N VAL A 9 1.15 6.18 5.02
CA VAL A 9 2.07 6.66 3.99
C VAL A 9 1.84 8.15 3.77
N GLU A 10 2.89 8.94 3.99
CA GLU A 10 2.92 10.35 3.63
C GLU A 10 3.28 10.54 2.15
N VAL A 11 2.46 11.27 1.42
CA VAL A 11 2.69 11.68 0.02
C VAL A 11 2.58 13.18 -0.15
N ASN A 12 3.47 13.74 -0.95
CA ASN A 12 3.42 15.15 -1.34
C ASN A 12 2.33 15.34 -2.39
N ALA A 13 1.32 16.18 -2.08
CA ALA A 13 0.19 16.46 -2.95
C ALA A 13 0.33 17.80 -3.71
N GLY A 14 1.50 18.45 -3.62
CA GLY A 14 1.79 19.74 -4.24
C GLY A 14 2.60 20.65 -3.31
N PRO A 15 2.97 21.87 -3.76
CA PRO A 15 3.74 22.81 -2.97
C PRO A 15 3.06 23.11 -1.62
N GLY A 16 3.71 22.71 -0.52
CA GLY A 16 3.19 22.88 0.84
C GLY A 16 2.01 21.99 1.23
N SER A 17 1.63 21.03 0.38
CA SER A 17 0.50 20.12 0.62
C SER A 17 0.97 18.68 0.81
N VAL A 18 0.46 18.05 1.85
CA VAL A 18 0.77 16.66 2.21
C VAL A 18 -0.55 15.92 2.40
N GLN A 19 -0.60 14.70 1.87
CA GLN A 19 -1.69 13.78 2.08
C GLN A 19 -1.18 12.53 2.81
N TYR A 20 -2.00 12.03 3.74
CA TYR A 20 -1.71 10.83 4.51
C TYR A 20 -2.67 9.73 4.08
N ILE A 21 -2.09 8.64 3.58
CA ILE A 21 -2.81 7.43 3.21
C ILE A 21 -2.82 6.52 4.42
N ARG A 22 -4.00 6.22 4.96
CA ARG A 22 -4.18 5.32 6.12
C ARG A 22 -4.10 3.88 5.66
N CYS A 23 -2.95 3.24 5.86
CA CYS A 23 -2.66 1.93 5.27
C CYS A 23 -3.68 0.89 5.68
N LYS A 24 -4.10 0.86 6.96
CA LYS A 24 -5.18 -0.01 7.44
C LYS A 24 -6.47 0.06 6.61
N GLU A 25 -6.86 1.22 6.12
CA GLU A 25 -8.11 1.38 5.36
C GLU A 25 -7.99 0.82 3.96
N PHE A 26 -6.87 1.09 3.28
CA PHE A 26 -6.61 0.57 1.93
C PHE A 26 -6.24 -0.90 1.94
N ASN A 27 -5.49 -1.38 2.94
CA ASN A 27 -5.19 -2.80 3.11
C ASN A 27 -6.47 -3.61 3.36
N ALA A 28 -7.47 -3.04 4.03
CA ALA A 28 -8.75 -3.71 4.28
C ALA A 28 -9.62 -3.88 3.02
N THR A 29 -9.30 -3.20 1.90
CA THR A 29 -9.99 -3.39 0.63
C THR A 29 -9.40 -4.53 -0.21
N VAL A 30 -8.28 -5.11 0.22
CA VAL A 30 -7.57 -6.17 -0.51
C VAL A 30 -8.07 -7.54 -0.05
N ARG A 31 -8.41 -8.39 -1.02
CA ARG A 31 -8.63 -9.82 -0.77
C ARG A 31 -7.26 -10.50 -0.68
N LEU A 32 -6.96 -11.02 0.50
CA LEU A 32 -5.78 -11.82 0.77
C LEU A 32 -6.17 -13.30 0.62
N ASP A 33 -5.47 -14.02 -0.26
CA ASP A 33 -5.72 -15.45 -0.49
C ASP A 33 -4.91 -16.30 0.52
N ASP A 34 -3.75 -15.81 0.98
CA ASP A 34 -2.99 -16.31 2.14
C ASP A 34 -2.81 -15.20 3.20
N PRO A 35 -2.85 -15.52 4.52
CA PRO A 35 -2.60 -14.52 5.57
C PRO A 35 -1.26 -13.80 5.46
N ASN A 36 -0.25 -14.40 4.82
CA ASN A 36 1.07 -13.80 4.59
C ASN A 36 1.08 -12.77 3.45
N ASP A 37 0.03 -12.71 2.61
CA ASP A 37 -0.07 -11.74 1.51
C ASP A 37 -0.02 -10.29 2.04
N ILE A 38 -0.47 -10.07 3.28
CA ILE A 38 -0.39 -8.77 3.96
C ILE A 38 1.06 -8.27 4.07
N VAL A 39 2.04 -9.17 4.11
CA VAL A 39 3.47 -8.82 4.19
C VAL A 39 3.91 -8.07 2.95
N TYR A 40 3.35 -8.37 1.77
CA TYR A 40 3.64 -7.63 0.55
C TYR A 40 3.24 -6.16 0.68
N LEU A 41 2.08 -5.88 1.28
CA LEU A 41 1.58 -4.52 1.47
C LEU A 41 2.43 -3.72 2.46
N TYR A 42 2.82 -4.34 3.58
CA TYR A 42 3.72 -3.68 4.54
C TYR A 42 5.11 -3.42 3.95
N ARG A 43 5.68 -4.39 3.21
CA ARG A 43 6.95 -4.19 2.49
C ARG A 43 6.82 -3.09 1.44
N LEU A 44 5.73 -3.05 0.68
CA LEU A 44 5.50 -2.01 -0.32
C LEU A 44 5.41 -0.62 0.34
N ALA A 45 4.71 -0.50 1.47
CA ALA A 45 4.62 0.75 2.21
C ALA A 45 5.99 1.20 2.75
N GLU A 46 6.76 0.27 3.33
CA GLU A 46 8.07 0.54 3.93
C GLU A 46 9.15 0.86 2.89
N GLU A 47 9.30 0.01 1.88
CA GLU A 47 10.39 0.10 0.89
C GLU A 47 10.07 1.09 -0.24
N GLN A 48 8.80 1.16 -0.66
CA GLN A 48 8.36 1.97 -1.80
C GLN A 48 7.04 2.71 -1.50
N PRO A 49 7.00 3.61 -0.50
CA PRO A 49 5.77 4.28 -0.06
C PRO A 49 5.04 5.02 -1.18
N LEU A 50 5.77 5.59 -2.15
CA LEU A 50 5.13 6.25 -3.29
C LEU A 50 4.42 5.25 -4.22
N ALA A 51 4.96 4.04 -4.38
CA ALA A 51 4.30 2.99 -5.15
C ALA A 51 3.05 2.50 -4.42
N TYR A 52 3.15 2.25 -3.10
CA TYR A 52 2.00 1.94 -2.26
C TYR A 52 0.89 2.96 -2.46
N ALA A 53 1.23 4.26 -2.38
CA ALA A 53 0.28 5.34 -2.57
C ALA A 53 -0.39 5.34 -3.96
N LYS A 54 0.38 5.10 -5.02
CA LYS A 54 -0.14 5.06 -6.39
C LYS A 54 -1.13 3.91 -6.58
N PHE A 55 -0.85 2.73 -6.05
CA PHE A 55 -1.76 1.60 -6.10
C PHE A 55 -2.98 1.81 -5.21
N ALA A 56 -2.79 2.27 -3.96
CA ALA A 56 -3.89 2.57 -3.06
C ALA A 56 -4.91 3.54 -3.67
N LEU A 57 -4.44 4.52 -4.45
CA LEU A 57 -5.29 5.53 -5.10
C LEU A 57 -5.71 5.17 -6.54
N SER A 58 -5.34 4.00 -7.07
CA SER A 58 -5.78 3.57 -8.40
C SER A 58 -7.19 2.95 -8.37
N ASP A 59 -7.81 2.83 -9.55
CA ASP A 59 -9.14 2.21 -9.68
C ASP A 59 -9.18 0.75 -9.22
N THR A 60 -8.08 0.02 -9.41
CA THR A 60 -7.91 -1.39 -9.00
C THR A 60 -7.37 -1.53 -7.58
N GLY A 61 -6.94 -0.43 -6.96
CA GLY A 61 -6.40 -0.42 -5.62
C GLY A 61 -5.11 -1.23 -5.48
N LEU A 62 -4.88 -1.73 -4.27
CA LEU A 62 -3.75 -2.58 -3.93
C LEU A 62 -3.91 -4.05 -4.39
N GLN A 63 -5.07 -4.44 -4.93
CA GLN A 63 -5.35 -5.82 -5.32
C GLN A 63 -4.40 -6.30 -6.42
N ASP A 64 -4.23 -5.51 -7.49
CA ASP A 64 -3.35 -5.87 -8.61
C ASP A 64 -1.91 -6.13 -8.15
N TYR A 65 -1.44 -5.38 -7.15
CA TYR A 65 -0.11 -5.58 -6.59
C TYR A 65 0.01 -6.92 -5.85
N VAL A 66 -0.97 -7.26 -5.00
CA VAL A 66 -0.97 -8.54 -4.29
C VAL A 66 -1.11 -9.71 -5.26
N ASP A 67 -1.99 -9.61 -6.25
CA ASP A 67 -2.16 -10.64 -7.27
C ASP A 67 -0.85 -10.88 -8.05
N ALA A 68 -0.12 -9.81 -8.40
CA ALA A 68 1.18 -9.93 -9.03
C ALA A 68 2.23 -10.57 -8.11
N MET A 69 2.30 -10.19 -6.84
CA MET A 69 3.22 -10.80 -5.88
C MET A 69 2.92 -12.29 -5.67
N ASN A 70 1.65 -12.67 -5.60
CA ASN A 70 1.23 -14.06 -5.51
C ASN A 70 1.63 -14.85 -6.76
N TRP A 71 1.50 -14.26 -7.96
CA TRP A 71 1.96 -14.88 -9.20
C TRP A 71 3.47 -15.16 -9.21
N PHE A 72 4.29 -14.23 -8.72
CA PHE A 72 5.75 -14.40 -8.69
C PHE A 72 6.25 -15.34 -7.59
N ASN A 73 5.45 -15.60 -6.55
CA ASN A 73 5.80 -16.48 -5.44
C ASN A 73 5.30 -17.93 -5.62
N TYR A 74 4.79 -18.28 -6.81
CA TYR A 74 4.36 -19.64 -7.17
C TYR A 74 5.50 -20.50 -7.74
#